data_AF-A0A514JUP5-F1
#
_entry.id   AF-A0A514JUP5-F1
#
_cell.length_a   1.000
_cell.length_b   1.000
_cell.length_c   1.000
_cell.angle_alpha   90.00
_cell.angle_beta   90.00
_cell.angle_gamma   90.00
#
_symmetry.space_group_name_H-M   'P 1'
#
loop_
_entity.id
_entity.type
_entity.pdbx_description
1 polymer ?
#
loop_
_entity_poly.entity_id
_entity_poly.type
_entity_poly.pdbx_seq_one_letter_code
_entity_poly.pdbx_strand_id
1 'polypeptide(L)' 'MATQRTMTDYCVTCGGDQVHRRLDRKEEDWLKERLGRAGVGEFWLCVNVLDPDTGRQCRNLRTGFNKKPFAAPIKAPVLE' A
#
# COMPACT_ATOMS: atom_id res chain seq x y z
N MET A 1 19.78 -3.17 8.81
CA MET A 1 18.33 -3.17 8.52
C MET A 1 18.16 -2.69 7.09
N ALA A 2 17.53 -3.47 6.21
CA ALA A 2 17.32 -3.04 4.83
C ALA A 2 16.36 -1.84 4.82
N THR A 3 16.80 -0.70 4.30
CA THR A 3 15.97 0.51 4.21
C THR A 3 14.77 0.21 3.32
N GLN A 4 13.56 0.40 3.86
CA GLN A 4 12.34 0.12 3.13
C GLN A 4 12.23 1.09 1.95
N ARG A 5 12.18 0.55 0.72
CA ARG A 5 12.14 1.38 -0.49
C ARG A 5 10.81 2.13 -0.56
N THR A 6 10.90 3.44 -0.77
CA THR A 6 9.75 4.34 -0.93
C THR A 6 9.71 4.95 -2.34
N MET A 7 8.54 5.46 -2.72
CA MET A 7 8.30 6.25 -3.93
C MET A 7 7.20 7.28 -3.67
N THR A 8 7.26 8.43 -4.32
CA THR A 8 6.18 9.43 -4.31
C THR A 8 5.43 9.37 -5.64
N ASP A 9 4.12 9.12 -5.58
CA ASP A 9 3.28 8.96 -6.78
C ASP A 9 1.80 9.04 -6.39
N TYR A 10 0.89 9.11 -7.36
CA TYR A 10 -0.53 9.36 -7.16
C TYR A 10 -1.24 8.24 -6.38
N CYS A 11 -1.98 8.61 -5.33
CA CYS A 11 -2.86 7.73 -4.57
C CYS A 11 -4.33 8.06 -4.88
N VAL A 12 -5.07 7.09 -5.43
CA VAL A 12 -6.49 7.28 -5.77
C VAL A 12 -7.38 7.56 -4.56
N THR A 13 -7.01 7.06 -3.38
CA THR A 13 -7.79 7.31 -2.15
C THR A 13 -7.51 8.69 -1.58
N CYS A 14 -6.28 9.19 -1.67
CA CYS A 14 -5.93 10.53 -1.18
C CYS A 14 -6.24 11.64 -2.19
N GLY A 15 -6.38 11.30 -3.48
CA GLY A 15 -6.62 12.27 -4.54
C GLY A 15 -5.38 13.05 -4.99
N GLY A 16 -4.16 12.62 -4.63
CA GLY A 16 -2.92 13.33 -4.94
C GLY A 16 -1.66 12.47 -4.80
N ASP A 17 -0.51 13.06 -5.10
CA ASP A 17 0.80 12.40 -4.98
C ASP A 17 1.17 12.24 -3.51
N GLN A 18 1.48 11.00 -3.13
CA GLN A 18 1.74 10.61 -1.75
C GLN A 18 2.92 9.66 -1.68
N VAL A 19 3.55 9.61 -0.50
CA VAL A 19 4.59 8.62 -0.25
C VAL A 19 3.97 7.23 -0.15
N HIS A 20 4.59 6.30 -0.86
CA HIS A 20 4.28 4.89 -0.82
C HIS A 20 5.53 4.09 -0.47
N ARG A 21 5.35 2.93 0.15
CA ARG A 21 6.43 1.99 0.46
C ARG A 21 6.13 0.61 -0.10
N ARG A 22 7.15 -0.22 -0.22
CA ARG A 22 6.96 -1.66 -0.41
C ARG A 22 6.21 -2.27 0.78
N LEU A 23 5.43 -3.30 0.50
CA LEU A 23 4.84 -4.15 1.53
C LEU A 23 5.96 -4.84 2.33
N ASP A 24 5.73 -5.05 3.62
CA ASP A 24 6.55 -5.99 4.40
C ASP A 24 6.07 -7.44 4.19
N ARG A 25 6.81 -8.39 4.75
CA ARG A 25 6.50 -9.82 4.57
C ARG A 25 5.10 -10.21 5.03
N LYS A 26 4.61 -9.67 6.15
CA LYS A 26 3.26 -10.00 6.68
C LYS A 26 2.19 -9.44 5.77
N GLU A 27 2.38 -8.21 5.31
CA GLU A 27 1.48 -7.55 4.37
C GLU A 27 1.48 -8.23 2.99
N GLU A 28 2.63 -8.71 2.53
CA GLU A 28 2.74 -9.51 1.30
C GLU A 28 2.00 -10.84 1.46
N ASP A 29 2.19 -11.57 2.56
CA ASP A 29 1.54 -12.86 2.79
C ASP A 29 0.01 -12.70 2.89
N TRP A 30 -0.47 -11.69 3.62
CA TRP A 30 -1.89 -11.31 3.64
C TRP A 30 -2.43 -11.01 2.24
N LEU A 31 -1.68 -10.27 1.42
CA LEU A 31 -2.14 -9.91 0.08
C LEU A 31 -2.11 -11.10 -0.89
N LYS A 32 -1.13 -12.00 -0.76
CA LYS A 32 -1.08 -13.26 -1.52
C LYS A 32 -2.30 -14.13 -1.23
N GLU A 33 -2.63 -14.32 0.04
CA GLU A 33 -3.81 -15.08 0.46
C GLU A 33 -5.10 -14.43 -0.05
N ARG A 34 -5.24 -13.11 0.14
CA ARG A 34 -6.41 -12.36 -0.32
C ARG A 34 -6.62 -12.42 -1.82
N LEU A 35 -5.54 -12.40 -2.62
CA LEU A 35 -5.61 -12.40 -4.08
C LEU A 35 -5.48 -13.80 -4.71
N GLY A 36 -5.12 -14.82 -3.94
CA GLY A 36 -4.80 -16.16 -4.47
C GLY A 36 -3.58 -16.16 -5.41
N ARG A 37 -2.57 -15.31 -5.15
CA ARG A 37 -1.39 -15.15 -6.03
C ARG A 37 -0.11 -15.60 -5.35
N ALA A 38 0.83 -16.15 -6.13
CA ALA A 38 2.15 -16.54 -5.64
C ALA A 38 3.09 -15.34 -5.36
N GLY A 39 2.86 -14.20 -6.00
CA GLY A 39 3.70 -13.00 -5.89
C GLY A 39 2.87 -11.72 -5.91
N VAL A 40 3.27 -10.77 -5.08
CA VAL A 40 2.65 -9.44 -4.90
C VAL A 40 3.69 -8.33 -4.75
N GLY A 41 4.92 -8.59 -5.18
CA GLY A 41 6.05 -7.68 -5.04
C GLY A 41 5.95 -6.45 -5.94
N GLU A 42 4.93 -6.31 -6.78
CA GLU A 42 4.64 -5.10 -7.57
C GLU A 42 3.83 -4.05 -6.80
N PHE A 43 3.25 -4.43 -5.66
CA PHE A 43 2.36 -3.56 -4.90
C PHE A 43 3.12 -2.60 -3.99
N TRP A 44 2.51 -1.43 -3.81
CA TRP A 44 3.00 -0.34 -2.98
C TRP A 44 1.86 0.14 -2.10
N LEU A 45 2.20 0.44 -0.84
CA LEU A 45 1.29 0.87 0.19
C LEU A 45 1.42 2.37 0.43
N CYS A 46 0.32 3.11 0.33
CA CYS A 46 0.29 4.53 0.68
C CYS A 46 0.45 4.72 2.19
N VAL A 47 1.42 5.53 2.61
CA VAL A 47 1.69 5.80 4.04
C VAL A 47 1.25 7.20 4.47
N ASN A 48 0.51 7.91 3.63
CA ASN A 48 -0.03 9.22 3.99
C ASN A 48 -0.87 9.13 5.27
N VAL A 49 -0.60 10.01 6.22
CA VAL A 49 -1.36 10.12 7.48
C VAL A 49 -2.67 10.84 7.18
N LEU A 50 -3.79 10.15 7.38
CA LEU A 50 -5.14 10.70 7.22
C LEU A 50 -5.65 11.40 8.47
N ASP A 51 -5.11 11.02 9.63
CA ASP A 51 -5.48 11.57 10.94
C ASP A 51 -4.19 11.70 11.77
N PRO A 52 -3.74 12.94 12.04
CA PRO A 52 -2.53 13.19 12.82
C PRO A 52 -2.63 12.75 14.28
N ASP A 53 -3.83 12.80 14.88
CA ASP A 53 -4.04 12.52 16.30
C ASP A 53 -3.94 11.02 16.59
N THR A 54 -4.43 10.20 15.66
CA THR A 54 -4.40 8.74 15.77
C THR A 54 -3.24 8.10 15.02
N GLY A 55 -2.52 8.86 14.19
CA GLY A 55 -1.50 8.35 13.28
C GLY A 55 -2.06 7.45 12.18
N ARG A 56 -3.37 7.47 11.94
CA ARG A 56 -4.04 6.57 10.98
C ARG A 56 -3.57 6.86 9.56
N GLN A 57 -2.99 5.86 8.92
CA GLN A 57 -2.50 5.95 7.54
C GLN A 57 -3.57 5.54 6.52
N CYS A 58 -3.40 6.00 5.27
CA CYS A 58 -4.27 5.67 4.14
C CYS A 58 -4.26 4.18 3.79
N ARG A 59 -3.06 3.59 3.74
CA ARG A 59 -2.82 2.15 3.48
C ARG A 59 -3.42 1.63 2.18
N ASN A 60 -3.75 2.50 1.23
CA ASN A 60 -4.25 2.09 -0.09
C ASN A 60 -3.15 1.41 -0.91
N LEU A 61 -3.52 0.33 -1.59
CA LEU A 61 -2.63 -0.38 -2.50
C LEU A 61 -2.69 0.20 -3.92
N ARG A 62 -1.50 0.30 -4.53
CA ARG A 62 -1.32 0.58 -5.96
C ARG A 62 -0.15 -0.24 -6.52
N THR A 63 0.07 -0.22 -7.82
CA THR A 63 1.31 -0.73 -8.42
C THR A 63 2.13 0.44 -8.98
N GLY A 64 3.38 0.20 -9.40
CA GLY A 64 4.22 1.25 -10.00
C GLY A 64 3.59 1.93 -11.22
N PHE A 65 2.86 1.18 -12.05
CA PHE A 65 2.31 1.70 -13.32
C PHE A 65 0.78 1.84 -13.33
N ASN A 66 0.07 1.22 -12.37
CA ASN A 66 -1.38 1.29 -12.29
C ASN A 66 -1.82 1.91 -10.95
N LYS A 67 -2.42 3.10 -11.05
CA LYS A 67 -3.00 3.85 -9.92
C LYS A 67 -4.26 3.20 -9.33
N LYS A 68 -4.93 2.31 -10.08
CA LYS A 68 -6.15 1.59 -9.67
C LYS A 68 -6.07 0.13 -10.14
N PRO A 69 -5.26 -0.72 -9.47
CA PRO A 69 -5.10 -2.13 -9.86
C PRO A 69 -6.31 -3.00 -9.55
N PHE A 70 -7.28 -2.48 -8.78
CA PHE A 70 -8.47 -3.21 -8.35
C PHE A 70 -9.74 -2.43 -8.71
N ALA A 71 -10.84 -3.13 -8.97
CA ALA A 71 -12.15 -2.51 -9.23
C ALA A 71 -12.58 -1.57 -8.09
N ALA A 72 -12.41 -2.04 -6.85
CA ALA A 72 -12.53 -1.27 -5.62
C ALA A 72 -11.16 -1.13 -4.93
N PRO A 73 -10.80 0.04 -4.39
CA PRO A 73 -9.54 0.23 -3.67
C PRO A 73 -9.39 -0.78 -2.52
N ILE A 74 -8.25 -1.46 -2.46
CA ILE A 74 -7.90 -2.34 -1.36
C ILE A 74 -6.99 -1.57 -0.40
N LYS A 75 -7.39 -1.51 0.87
CA LYS A 75 -6.58 -0.97 1.96
C LYS A 75 -5.98 -2.11 2.76
N ALA A 76 -4.66 -2.13 2.93
CA ALA A 76 -4.03 -3.15 3.76
C ALA A 76 -4.39 -2.93 5.24
N PRO A 77 -4.75 -3.98 6.00
CA PRO A 77 -4.96 -3.88 7.43
C PRO A 77 -3.65 -3.58 8.15
N VAL A 78 -3.70 -3.02 9.35
CA VAL A 78 -2.53 -2.98 10.24
C VAL A 78 -2.36 -4.39 10.80
N LEU A 79 -1.23 -5.02 10.53
CA LEU A 79 -0.89 -6.37 10.97
C LEU A 79 0.16 -6.24 12.07
N GLU A 80 -0.13 -6.81 13.24
CA GLU A 80 0.80 -6.88 14.38
C GLU A 80 1.88 -7.92 14.16
#